data_AF-A0A850S9S6-F1
#
_entry.id   AF-A0A850S9S6-F1
#
_cell.length_a   1.000
_cell.length_b   1.000
_cell.length_c   1.000
_cell.angle_alpha   90.00
_cell.angle_beta   90.00
_cell.angle_gamma   90.00
#
_symmetry.space_group_name_H-M   'P 1'
#
loop_
_entity.id
_entity.type
_entity.pdbx_description
1 polymer ?
#
loop_
_entity_poly.entity_id
_entity_poly.type
_entity_poly.pdbx_seq_one_letter_code
_entity_poly.pdbx_strand_id
1 'polypeptide(L)' 'MHFAKIVKGRQGTSLELYDSDLQKIESESFADLYTLNFHLQTLASKHGIQEALMVVHDTKSGRVDLALARGENSFFVS' A
#
# COMPACT_ATOMS: atom_id res chain seq x y z
N MET A 1 -2.26 11.97 -7.91
CA MET A 1 -1.23 11.14 -7.26
C MET A 1 -1.86 10.55 -6.00
N HIS A 2 -1.65 9.28 -5.72
CA HIS A 2 -2.19 8.62 -4.53
C HIS A 2 -1.09 8.28 -3.54
N PHE A 3 -1.46 8.00 -2.29
CA PHE A 3 -0.51 7.56 -1.26
C PHE A 3 -0.99 6.26 -0.65
N ALA A 4 -0.16 5.21 -0.71
CA ALA A 4 -0.45 3.93 -0.09
C ALA A 4 0.48 3.75 1.11
N LYS A 5 -0.06 3.82 2.31
CA LYS A 5 0.69 3.54 3.54
C LYS A 5 0.47 2.09 3.92
N ILE A 6 1.55 1.32 3.94
CA ILE A 6 1.57 -0.08 4.36
C ILE A 6 2.32 -0.19 5.68
N VAL A 7 1.74 -0.87 6.67
CA VAL A 7 2.40 -1.16 7.94
C VAL A 7 2.56 -2.66 8.10
N LYS A 8 3.81 -3.15 8.14
CA LYS A 8 4.14 -4.54 8.46
C LYS A 8 4.35 -4.68 9.96
N GLY A 9 3.38 -5.32 10.61
CA GLY A 9 3.29 -5.51 12.05
C GLY A 9 3.67 -6.92 12.51
N ARG A 10 3.71 -7.13 13.83
CA ARG A 10 3.77 -8.47 14.43
C ARG A 10 2.47 -9.26 14.26
N GLN A 11 1.34 -8.55 14.15
CA GLN A 11 -0.01 -9.14 14.09
C GLN A 11 -0.60 -9.19 12.67
N GLY A 12 0.18 -8.81 11.65
CA GLY A 12 -0.28 -8.78 10.26
C GLY A 12 0.21 -7.53 9.53
N THR A 13 -0.40 -7.27 8.38
CA THR A 13 -0.12 -6.11 7.53
C THR A 13 -1.37 -5.26 7.37
N SER A 14 -1.25 -3.94 7.44
CA SER A 14 -2.36 -3.03 7.15
C SER A 14 -2.03 -2.09 6.00
N LEU A 15 -3.08 -1.66 5.32
CA LEU A 15 -3.06 -0.69 4.23
C LEU A 15 -3.96 0.49 4.59
N GLU A 16 -3.49 1.68 4.29
CA GLU A 16 -4.29 2.91 4.20
C GLU A 16 -4.00 3.57 2.85
N LEU A 17 -5.03 3.77 2.04
CA LEU A 17 -4.94 4.46 0.75
C LEU A 17 -5.51 5.87 0.87
N TYR A 18 -4.80 6.84 0.30
CA TYR A 18 -5.19 8.24 0.28
C TYR A 18 -5.15 8.82 -1.13
N ASP A 19 -6.00 9.81 -1.39
CA ASP A 19 -5.96 10.63 -2.60
C ASP A 19 -4.90 11.74 -2.52
N SER A 20 -4.90 12.63 -3.51
CA SER A 20 -3.97 13.76 -3.58
C SER A 20 -4.16 14.81 -2.48
N ASP A 21 -5.34 14.88 -1.88
CA ASP A 21 -5.68 15.81 -0.81
C ASP A 21 -5.50 15.17 0.58
N LEU A 22 -4.84 14.00 0.62
CA LEU A 22 -4.64 13.16 1.80
C LEU A 22 -5.95 12.72 2.47
N GLN A 23 -7.05 12.67 1.72
CA GLN A 23 -8.28 12.06 2.20
C GLN A 23 -8.18 10.55 2.10
N LYS A 24 -8.54 9.86 3.18
CA LYS A 24 -8.50 8.40 3.24
C LYS A 24 -9.61 7.82 2.35
N ILE A 25 -9.21 7.05 1.35
CA ILE A 25 -10.11 6.37 0.40
C ILE A 25 -10.48 4.99 0.96
N GLU A 26 -9.49 4.24 1.45
CA GLU A 26 -9.66 2.85 1.85
C GLU A 26 -8.68 2.49 2.97
N SER A 27 -9.09 1.56 3.83
CA SER A 27 -8.22 0.97 4.83
C SER A 27 -8.62 -0.46 5.11
N GLU A 28 -7.65 -1.36 5.10
CA GLU A 28 -7.86 -2.79 5.27
C GLU A 28 -6.68 -3.43 6.01
N SER A 29 -6.94 -4.55 6.69
CA SER A 29 -5.93 -5.36 7.37
C SER A 29 -5.90 -6.76 6.79
N PHE A 30 -4.70 -7.29 6.66
CA PHE A 30 -4.40 -8.55 5.99
C PHE A 30 -3.60 -9.45 6.92
N ALA A 31 -3.92 -10.74 6.94
CA ALA A 31 -3.23 -11.73 7.75
C ALA A 31 -1.78 -11.98 7.26
N ASP A 32 -1.55 -11.82 5.96
CA ASP A 32 -0.29 -12.13 5.30
C ASP A 32 0.00 -11.18 4.12
N LEU A 33 1.26 -11.20 3.67
CA LEU A 33 1.77 -10.33 2.61
C LEU A 33 1.27 -10.73 1.21
N TYR A 34 0.94 -12.01 0.97
CA TYR A 34 0.42 -12.46 -0.32
C TYR A 34 -0.96 -11.89 -0.57
N THR A 35 -1.83 -11.96 0.43
CA THR A 35 -3.19 -11.40 0.36
C THR A 35 -3.14 -9.87 0.19
N LEU A 36 -2.23 -9.18 0.91
CA LEU A 36 -2.00 -7.75 0.69
C LEU A 36 -1.57 -7.47 -0.76
N ASN A 37 -0.57 -8.18 -1.27
CA ASN A 37 -0.04 -7.93 -2.63
C ASN A 37 -1.08 -8.19 -3.71
N PHE A 38 -1.91 -9.21 -3.55
CA PHE A 38 -3.04 -9.44 -4.45
C PHE A 38 -4.01 -8.26 -4.43
N HIS A 39 -4.38 -7.76 -3.25
CA HIS A 39 -5.23 -6.58 -3.11
C HIS A 39 -4.59 -5.32 -3.73
N LEU A 40 -3.30 -5.07 -3.46
CA LEU A 40 -2.54 -3.93 -3.97
C LEU A 40 -2.59 -3.83 -5.50
N GLN A 41 -2.49 -4.95 -6.21
CA GLN A 41 -2.58 -4.98 -7.68
C GLN A 41 -3.96 -4.54 -8.19
N THR A 42 -5.03 -4.79 -7.43
CA THR A 42 -6.38 -4.37 -7.80
C THR A 42 -6.67 -2.89 -7.54
N LEU A 43 -5.90 -2.23 -6.65
CA LEU A 43 -6.12 -0.82 -6.29
C LEU A 43 -6.04 0.12 -7.48
N ALA A 44 -5.07 -0.12 -8.37
CA ALA A 44 -4.85 0.73 -9.52
C ALA A 44 -6.06 0.71 -10.46
N SER A 45 -6.64 -0.45 -10.75
CA SER A 45 -7.84 -0.54 -11.57
C SER A 45 -9.08 -0.05 -10.82
N LYS A 46 -9.22 -0.40 -9.53
CA LYS A 46 -10.40 -0.06 -8.70
C LYS A 46 -10.58 1.45 -8.53
N HIS A 47 -9.51 2.19 -8.32
CA HIS A 47 -9.53 3.63 -8.05
C HIS A 47 -8.96 4.48 -9.20
N GLY A 48 -8.66 3.87 -10.35
CA GLY A 48 -8.08 4.58 -11.51
C GLY A 48 -6.71 5.21 -11.21
N ILE A 49 -5.90 4.57 -10.37
CA ILE A 49 -4.62 5.11 -9.92
C ILE A 49 -3.57 4.94 -11.02
N GLN A 50 -3.10 6.06 -11.57
CA GLN A 50 -1.98 6.06 -12.51
C GLN A 50 -0.62 5.99 -11.80
N GLU A 51 -0.50 6.69 -10.68
CA GLU A 51 0.73 6.78 -9.89
C GLU A 51 0.41 6.90 -8.39
N ALA A 52 1.15 6.14 -7.57
CA ALA A 52 1.09 6.23 -6.12
C ALA A 52 2.48 6.25 -5.48
N LEU A 53 2.64 7.01 -4.40
CA LEU A 53 3.76 6.83 -3.47
C LEU A 53 3.38 5.75 -2.45
N MET A 54 4.10 4.64 -2.48
CA MET A 54 4.01 3.59 -1.48
C MET A 54 4.97 3.90 -0.33
N VAL A 55 4.42 3.96 0.88
CA VAL A 55 5.15 4.16 2.14
C VAL A 55 5.04 2.88 2.94
N VAL A 56 6.12 2.10 3.00
CA VAL A 56 6.14 0.80 3.67
C VAL A 56 6.88 0.93 4.99
N HIS A 57 6.16 0.86 6.11
CA HIS A 57 6.73 0.86 7.45
C HIS A 57 6.81 -0.57 7.99
N ASP A 58 8.01 -1.11 8.09
CA ASP A 58 8.27 -2.35 8.82
C ASP A 58 8.55 -2.06 10.29
N THR A 59 7.54 -2.28 11.12
CA THR A 59 7.62 -2.03 12.57
C THR A 59 8.53 -3.03 13.30
N LYS A 60 8.83 -4.19 12.70
CA LYS A 60 9.73 -5.17 13.31
C LYS A 60 11.18 -4.73 13.20
N SER A 61 11.56 -4.20 12.04
CA SER A 61 12.92 -3.70 11.78
C SER A 61 13.09 -2.20 12.05
N GLY A 62 12.00 -1.46 12.24
CA GLY A 62 12.01 0.00 12.40
C GLY A 62 12.36 0.73 11.10
N ARG A 63 12.16 0.08 9.95
CA ARG A 63 12.52 0.63 8.63
C ARG A 63 11.31 1.23 7.93
N VAL A 64 11.56 2.29 7.18
CA VAL A 64 10.58 2.90 6.28
C VAL A 64 11.18 2.92 4.88
N ASP A 65 10.51 2.24 3.95
CA ASP A 65 10.87 2.22 2.54
C ASP A 65 9.83 3.02 1.74
N LEU A 66 10.31 3.80 0.77
CA LEU A 66 9.48 4.61 -0.11
C LEU A 66 9.66 4.11 -1.55
N ALA A 67 8.56 3.86 -2.24
CA ALA A 67 8.58 3.43 -3.64
C ALA A 67 7.52 4.18 -4.44
N LEU A 68 7.87 4.56 -5.67
CA LEU A 68 6.92 5.14 -6.60
C LEU A 68 6.34 4.01 -7.46
N ALA A 69 5.05 3.76 -7.32
CA ALA A 69 4.31 2.79 -8.10
C ALA A 69 3.68 3.48 -9.33
N ARG A 70 4.01 2.99 -10.52
CA ARG A 70 3.43 3.38 -11.82
C ARG A 70 2.82 2.16 -12.49
N GLY A 71 1.49 2.14 -12.60
CA GLY A 71 0.72 1.02 -13.15
C GLY A 71 0.63 -0.20 -12.23
N GLU A 72 -0.31 -1.09 -12.52
CA GLU A 72 -0.75 -2.21 -11.65
C GLU A 72 0.41 -3.08 -11.12
N ASN A 73 1.35 -3.48 -11.99
CA ASN A 73 2.43 -4.40 -11.63
C ASN A 73 3.47 -3.82 -10.65
N SER A 74 3.43 -2.51 -10.41
CA SER A 74 4.34 -1.84 -9.47
C SER A 74 3.78 -1.75 -8.05
N PHE A 75 2.50 -2.08 -7.85
CA PHE A 75 1.85 -2.14 -6.55
C PHE A 75 2.19 -3.47 -5.86
N PHE A 76 3.44 -3.55 -5.38
CA PHE A 76 3.97 -4.74 -4.74
C PHE A 76 4.90 -4.38 -3.58
N VAL A 77 4.88 -5.21 -2.54
CA VAL A 77 5.72 -5.08 -1.36
C VAL A 77 6.41 -6.41 -1.07
N SER A 78 7.74 -6.38 -0.96
CA SER A 78 8.60 -7.53 -0.60
C SER A 78 8.76 -7.70 0.90
#